data_AF-A0A517WFT5-F1
#
_entry.id   AF-A0A517WFT5-F1
#
_cell.length_a   1.000
_cell.length_b   1.000
_cell.length_c   1.000
_cell.angle_alpha   90.00
_cell.angle_beta   90.00
_cell.angle_gamma   90.00
#
_symmetry.space_group_name_H-M   'P 1'
#
loop_
_entity.id
_entity.type
_entity.pdbx_description
1 polymer ?
#
loop_
_entity_poly.entity_id
_entity_poly.type
_entity_poly.pdbx_seq_one_letter_code
_entity_poly.pdbx_strand_id
1 'polypeptide(L)'
;MKSQQERLARELFHKLSRSLQNRQPPVELSLEQVDEHWICHTKRNNSACSIDVNDLLFPEQHITFCRDEINWVTGRIPVRYDLVTAVDDWLAGRSVSEMYEHFQFVERKKRELLFIRARLLQAIPDLEQTTTIQLEPEIGDFCRLHLKGKDRSAEIFFIGKEEYPDVFFAWDDCELFRFKVKDQQQLAQVVKRWICERCMPSTLQEEFPWIELHELAEYYEKGNPIEGEFLFSWQSVEKFYDRIMNSSARREKIRAFMDSLRRQGYDKTLRAGQSLSTLVLSRSRRHGLTERQPSLGFHFNQDSVIVYNQLDPDHLLQKEYPGTSLNPEIEALLKHLVAVPIS
;
A
#
# COMPACT_ATOMS: atom_id res chain seq x y z
N MET A 1 14.12 33.92 -2.39
CA MET A 1 14.69 33.02 -3.42
C MET A 1 13.53 32.27 -4.05
N LYS A 2 13.45 32.19 -5.38
CA LYS A 2 12.45 31.34 -6.05
C LYS A 2 12.75 29.87 -5.71
N SER A 3 11.71 29.07 -5.49
CA SER A 3 11.92 27.62 -5.32
C SER A 3 12.49 27.04 -6.61
N GLN A 4 13.31 25.99 -6.50
CA GLN A 4 13.89 25.34 -7.66
C GLN A 4 12.81 24.75 -8.59
N GLN A 5 11.69 24.29 -8.03
CA GLN A 5 10.47 23.90 -8.76
C GLN A 5 9.91 25.04 -9.63
N GLU A 6 9.74 26.26 -9.09
CA GLU A 6 9.24 27.39 -9.87
C GLU A 6 10.16 27.67 -11.07
N ARG A 7 11.48 27.60 -10.87
CA ARG A 7 12.46 27.79 -11.94
C ARG A 7 12.28 26.74 -13.04
N LEU A 8 12.25 25.45 -12.67
CA LEU A 8 12.06 24.35 -13.62
C LEU A 8 10.72 24.47 -14.37
N ALA A 9 9.66 24.89 -13.68
CA ALA A 9 8.35 25.02 -14.28
C ALA A 9 8.29 26.17 -15.30
N ARG A 10 8.97 27.29 -15.01
CA ARG A 10 9.14 28.40 -15.97
C ARG A 10 9.99 28.01 -17.17
N GLU A 11 11.07 27.26 -16.95
CA GLU A 11 11.89 26.73 -18.05
C GLU A 11 11.07 25.82 -18.97
N LEU A 12 10.27 24.91 -18.39
CA LEU A 12 9.36 24.07 -19.14
C LEU A 12 8.31 24.89 -19.91
N PHE A 13 7.66 25.85 -19.24
CA PHE A 13 6.68 26.74 -19.85
C PHE A 13 7.25 27.48 -21.07
N HIS A 14 8.46 28.05 -20.94
CA HIS A 14 9.12 28.72 -22.06
C HIS A 14 9.48 27.76 -23.20
N LYS A 15 9.93 26.54 -22.88
CA LYS A 15 10.23 25.51 -23.86
C LYS A 15 8.99 25.11 -24.66
N LEU A 16 7.87 24.86 -23.99
CA LEU A 16 6.59 24.55 -24.62
C LEU A 16 6.06 25.72 -25.45
N SER A 17 6.07 26.94 -24.88
CA SER A 17 5.62 28.15 -25.57
C SER A 17 6.37 28.37 -26.89
N ARG A 18 7.70 28.31 -26.88
CA ARG A 18 8.51 28.46 -28.09
C ARG A 18 8.24 27.37 -29.13
N SER A 19 8.02 26.13 -28.69
CA SER A 19 7.85 24.98 -29.59
C SER A 19 6.45 24.92 -30.21
N LEU A 20 5.44 25.42 -29.50
CA LEU A 20 4.03 25.32 -29.90
C LEU A 20 3.43 26.61 -30.48
N GLN A 21 4.16 27.75 -30.45
CA GLN A 21 3.66 29.08 -30.85
C GLN A 21 3.07 29.20 -32.26
N ASN A 22 3.53 28.37 -33.22
CA ASN A 22 3.13 28.45 -34.62
C ASN A 22 2.02 27.45 -35.00
N ARG A 23 1.42 26.77 -34.02
CA ARG A 23 0.37 25.79 -34.26
C ARG A 23 -0.97 26.47 -34.56
N GLN A 24 -1.76 25.84 -35.42
CA GLN A 24 -3.10 26.27 -35.78
C GLN A 24 -4.08 25.10 -35.55
N PRO A 25 -5.14 25.26 -34.72
CA PRO A 25 -5.41 26.41 -33.86
C PRO A 25 -4.31 26.70 -32.82
N PRO A 26 -4.23 27.92 -32.26
CA PRO A 26 -3.27 28.26 -31.22
C PRO A 26 -3.38 27.32 -30.02
N VAL A 27 -2.24 27.01 -29.39
CA VAL A 27 -2.20 26.29 -28.13
C VAL A 27 -2.31 27.29 -26.99
N GLU A 28 -3.22 27.06 -26.07
CA GLU A 28 -3.32 27.76 -24.80
C GLU A 28 -2.30 27.17 -23.83
N LEU A 29 -1.47 28.02 -23.19
CA LEU A 29 -0.52 27.59 -22.17
C LEU A 29 -0.73 28.42 -20.90
N SER A 30 -0.74 27.75 -19.76
CA SER A 30 -0.76 28.40 -18.45
C SER A 30 0.17 27.68 -17.48
N LEU A 31 0.54 28.41 -16.42
CA LEU A 31 1.35 27.91 -15.33
C LEU A 31 0.61 28.20 -14.03
N GLU A 32 0.35 27.15 -13.25
CA GLU A 32 -0.40 27.22 -11.99
C GLU A 32 0.45 26.68 -10.85
N GLN A 33 0.28 27.26 -9.65
CA GLN A 33 0.82 26.72 -8.41
C GLN A 33 -0.33 26.14 -7.59
N VAL A 34 -0.24 24.85 -7.27
CA VAL A 34 -1.20 24.14 -6.40
C VAL A 34 -0.42 23.63 -5.19
N ASP A 35 -0.70 24.18 -4.02
CA ASP A 35 0.09 23.97 -2.80
C ASP A 35 1.60 24.25 -3.03
N GLU A 36 2.45 23.23 -2.85
CA GLU A 36 3.90 23.28 -3.09
C GLU A 36 4.29 22.81 -4.51
N HIS A 37 3.33 22.51 -5.38
CA HIS A 37 3.56 21.97 -6.71
C HIS A 37 3.32 23.02 -7.80
N TRP A 38 4.11 22.94 -8.88
CA TRP A 38 3.94 23.77 -10.07
C TRP A 38 3.50 22.91 -11.24
N ILE A 39 2.39 23.30 -11.87
CA ILE A 39 1.77 22.56 -12.97
C ILE A 39 1.76 23.43 -14.23
N CYS A 40 2.32 22.91 -15.32
CA CYS A 40 2.22 23.53 -16.63
C CYS A 40 1.06 22.89 -17.40
N HIS A 41 0.09 23.71 -17.81
CA HIS A 41 -1.05 23.26 -18.60
C HIS A 41 -0.88 23.67 -20.06
N THR A 42 -1.29 22.79 -20.96
CA THR A 42 -1.40 23.07 -22.39
C THR A 42 -2.75 22.59 -22.90
N LYS A 43 -3.45 23.38 -23.72
CA LYS A 43 -4.75 23.01 -24.29
C LYS A 43 -4.87 23.42 -25.74
N ARG A 44 -5.47 22.58 -26.56
CA ARG A 44 -5.86 22.88 -27.94
C ARG A 44 -7.13 22.10 -28.27
N ASN A 45 -8.18 22.83 -28.66
CA ASN A 45 -9.51 22.27 -28.89
C ASN A 45 -9.98 21.49 -27.64
N ASN A 46 -10.31 20.21 -27.81
CA ASN A 46 -10.74 19.30 -26.75
C ASN A 46 -9.61 18.48 -26.11
N SER A 47 -8.35 18.71 -26.50
CA SER A 47 -7.19 17.99 -25.96
C SER A 47 -6.40 18.90 -25.02
N ALA A 48 -6.02 18.37 -23.86
CA ALA A 48 -5.25 19.06 -22.85
C ALA A 48 -4.14 18.17 -22.29
N CYS A 49 -3.07 18.79 -21.80
CA CYS A 49 -2.04 18.16 -20.99
C CYS A 49 -1.82 18.96 -19.70
N SER A 50 -1.55 18.26 -18.60
CA SER A 50 -1.10 18.84 -17.33
C SER A 50 0.22 18.19 -16.94
N ILE A 51 1.25 18.98 -16.67
CA ILE A 51 2.60 18.49 -16.38
C ILE A 51 3.00 18.99 -14.99
N ASP A 52 3.06 18.09 -14.03
CA ASP A 52 3.55 18.36 -12.68
C ASP A 52 5.08 18.40 -12.69
N VAL A 53 5.63 19.56 -12.34
CA VAL A 53 7.05 19.82 -12.25
C VAL A 53 7.50 19.60 -10.81
N ASN A 54 7.72 18.33 -10.49
CA ASN A 54 8.22 17.94 -9.18
C ASN A 54 9.75 17.88 -9.17
N ASP A 55 10.35 18.51 -8.17
CA ASP A 55 11.81 18.65 -7.98
C ASP A 55 12.32 17.82 -6.80
N LEU A 56 11.43 17.31 -5.95
CA LEU A 56 11.84 17.08 -4.57
C LEU A 56 12.61 15.77 -4.33
N LEU A 57 12.49 14.76 -5.19
CA LEU A 57 13.24 13.48 -4.99
C LEU A 57 13.56 12.70 -6.27
N PHE A 58 12.99 13.05 -7.43
CA PHE A 58 13.06 12.23 -8.65
C PHE A 58 13.17 13.10 -9.91
N PRO A 59 14.05 12.80 -10.90
CA PRO A 59 14.21 13.57 -12.13
C PRO A 59 13.17 13.15 -13.20
N GLU A 60 11.94 12.91 -12.79
CA GLU A 60 10.83 12.53 -13.66
C GLU A 60 9.67 13.50 -13.48
N GLN A 61 9.09 13.94 -14.60
CA GLN A 61 7.90 14.78 -14.64
C GLN A 61 6.68 13.89 -14.82
N HIS A 62 5.62 14.15 -14.05
CA HIS A 62 4.36 13.46 -14.26
C HIS A 62 3.54 14.25 -15.28
N ILE A 63 3.14 13.60 -16.36
CA ILE A 63 2.26 14.16 -17.38
C ILE A 63 0.91 13.44 -17.34
N THR A 64 -0.13 14.22 -17.48
CA THR A 64 -1.49 13.76 -17.66
C THR A 64 -2.02 14.29 -18.98
N PHE A 65 -2.45 13.39 -19.84
CA PHE A 65 -3.11 13.67 -21.11
C PHE A 65 -4.61 13.53 -20.92
N CYS A 66 -5.36 14.51 -21.36
CA CYS A 66 -6.82 14.54 -21.26
C CYS A 66 -7.44 14.89 -22.60
N ARG A 67 -8.51 14.19 -22.98
CA ARG A 67 -9.35 14.52 -24.14
C ARG A 67 -10.82 14.43 -23.75
N ASP A 68 -11.56 15.48 -24.09
CA ASP A 68 -12.99 15.63 -23.76
C ASP A 68 -13.28 15.48 -22.25
N GLU A 69 -12.33 15.84 -21.39
CA GLU A 69 -12.43 15.75 -19.92
C GLU A 69 -12.60 14.32 -19.33
N ILE A 70 -12.62 13.29 -20.19
CA ILE A 70 -12.98 11.92 -19.80
C ILE A 70 -11.83 10.94 -20.03
N ASN A 71 -10.97 11.17 -21.03
CA ASN A 71 -9.91 10.24 -21.39
C ASN A 71 -8.58 10.62 -20.74
N TRP A 72 -8.36 10.13 -19.53
CA TRP A 72 -7.15 10.39 -18.75
C TRP A 72 -6.11 9.30 -19.01
N VAL A 73 -4.97 9.70 -19.58
CA VAL A 73 -3.80 8.84 -19.80
C VAL A 73 -2.62 9.50 -19.10
N THR A 74 -1.83 8.74 -18.35
CA THR A 74 -0.73 9.30 -17.56
C THR A 74 0.63 8.77 -18.00
N GLY A 75 1.69 9.45 -17.59
CA GLY A 75 3.05 9.01 -17.84
C GLY A 75 4.06 9.67 -16.92
N ARG A 76 5.17 8.99 -16.67
CA ARG A 76 6.35 9.55 -15.99
C ARG A 76 7.48 9.70 -16.97
N ILE A 77 7.87 10.94 -17.24
CA ILE A 77 8.83 11.29 -18.28
C ILE A 77 10.14 11.64 -17.59
N PRO A 78 11.23 10.86 -17.79
CA PRO A 78 12.55 11.32 -17.40
C PRO A 78 12.89 12.60 -18.14
N VAL A 79 13.51 13.59 -17.48
CA VAL A 79 13.79 14.94 -18.01
C VAL A 79 14.44 14.98 -19.41
N ARG A 80 15.05 13.87 -19.87
CA ARG A 80 15.72 13.73 -21.18
C ARG A 80 14.81 13.27 -22.34
N TYR A 81 13.59 12.82 -22.07
CA TYR A 81 12.66 12.38 -23.11
C TYR A 81 11.96 13.57 -23.78
N ASP A 82 11.42 13.33 -24.97
CA ASP A 82 10.78 14.36 -25.78
C ASP A 82 9.35 14.69 -25.34
N LEU A 83 9.25 15.26 -24.13
CA LEU A 83 8.01 15.78 -23.55
C LEU A 83 7.27 16.72 -24.51
N VAL A 84 8.01 17.57 -25.23
CA VAL A 84 7.43 18.57 -26.13
C VAL A 84 6.73 17.88 -27.29
N THR A 85 7.39 16.89 -27.92
CA THR A 85 6.77 16.12 -28.99
C THR A 85 5.58 15.31 -28.50
N ALA A 86 5.63 14.73 -27.30
CA ALA A 86 4.47 14.03 -26.74
C ALA A 86 3.27 14.95 -26.51
N VAL A 87 3.51 16.16 -25.99
CA VAL A 87 2.46 17.17 -25.83
C VAL A 87 1.90 17.58 -27.20
N ASP A 88 2.76 17.87 -28.17
CA ASP A 88 2.31 18.30 -29.50
C ASP A 88 1.52 17.21 -30.24
N ASP A 89 1.98 15.96 -30.18
CA ASP A 89 1.32 14.78 -30.75
C ASP A 89 -0.07 14.58 -30.11
N TRP A 90 -0.18 14.68 -28.79
CA TRP A 90 -1.49 14.57 -28.11
C TRP A 90 -2.44 15.68 -28.52
N LEU A 91 -1.97 16.94 -28.49
CA LEU A 91 -2.75 18.11 -28.89
C LEU A 91 -3.12 18.06 -30.38
N ALA A 92 -2.39 17.30 -31.21
CA ALA A 92 -2.67 17.12 -32.64
C ALA A 92 -3.79 16.12 -32.92
N GLY A 93 -4.35 15.52 -31.87
CA GLY A 93 -5.47 14.60 -32.00
C GLY A 93 -5.04 13.13 -32.09
N ARG A 94 -3.74 12.81 -31.96
CA ARG A 94 -3.29 11.41 -31.95
C ARG A 94 -4.05 10.59 -30.92
N SER A 95 -4.40 9.37 -31.31
CA SER A 95 -5.07 8.41 -30.46
C SER A 95 -4.15 7.89 -29.36
N VAL A 96 -4.72 7.32 -28.30
CA VAL A 96 -3.97 6.67 -27.23
C VAL A 96 -3.06 5.54 -27.77
N SER A 97 -3.53 4.79 -28.78
CA SER A 97 -2.73 3.74 -29.42
C SER A 97 -1.47 4.30 -30.09
N GLU A 98 -1.60 5.39 -30.84
CA GLU A 98 -0.44 6.05 -31.46
C GLU A 98 0.52 6.60 -30.40
N MET A 99 -0.01 7.14 -29.29
CA MET A 99 0.82 7.58 -28.17
C MET A 99 1.62 6.42 -27.55
N TYR A 100 1.03 5.24 -27.42
CA TYR A 100 1.73 4.05 -26.90
C TYR A 100 2.87 3.56 -27.81
N GLU A 101 2.69 3.68 -29.13
CA GLU A 101 3.69 3.31 -30.14
C GLU A 101 4.87 4.30 -30.13
N HIS A 102 4.57 5.60 -29.99
CA HIS A 102 5.57 6.66 -30.05
C HIS A 102 6.31 6.88 -28.72
N PHE A 103 5.62 6.68 -27.60
CA PHE A 103 6.10 7.06 -26.28
C PHE A 103 6.00 5.92 -25.28
N GLN A 104 7.14 5.26 -25.04
CA GLN A 104 7.22 4.13 -24.10
C GLN A 104 6.79 4.48 -22.66
N PHE A 105 6.92 5.75 -22.25
CA PHE A 105 6.56 6.17 -20.90
C PHE A 105 5.04 6.27 -20.67
N VAL A 106 4.24 6.40 -21.73
CA VAL A 106 2.78 6.57 -21.63
C VAL A 106 2.18 5.28 -21.10
N GLU A 107 1.54 5.35 -19.94
CA GLU A 107 0.97 4.23 -19.18
C GLU A 107 1.89 3.00 -19.09
N ARG A 108 3.21 3.20 -19.05
CA ARG A 108 4.20 2.10 -19.11
C ARG A 108 3.86 0.97 -18.13
N LYS A 109 3.66 1.31 -16.86
CA LYS A 109 3.38 0.35 -15.78
C LYS A 109 2.07 -0.39 -15.99
N LYS A 110 0.99 0.34 -16.34
CA LYS A 110 -0.31 -0.24 -16.67
C LYS A 110 -0.23 -1.20 -17.86
N ARG A 111 0.47 -0.82 -18.93
CA ARG A 111 0.70 -1.69 -20.09
C ARG A 111 1.48 -2.95 -19.72
N GLU A 112 2.52 -2.82 -18.90
CA GLU A 112 3.29 -3.97 -18.42
C GLU A 112 2.44 -4.92 -17.55
N LEU A 113 1.59 -4.39 -16.66
CA LEU A 113 0.63 -5.21 -15.90
C LEU A 113 -0.38 -5.93 -16.81
N LEU A 114 -0.89 -5.26 -17.84
CA LEU A 114 -1.77 -5.89 -18.84
C LEU A 114 -1.05 -6.98 -19.64
N PHE A 115 0.23 -6.77 -19.96
CA PHE A 115 1.06 -7.78 -20.60
C PHE A 115 1.26 -9.00 -19.70
N ILE A 116 1.59 -8.79 -18.42
CA ILE A 116 1.68 -9.86 -17.42
C ILE A 116 0.35 -10.62 -17.31
N ARG A 117 -0.79 -9.91 -17.24
CA ARG A 117 -2.13 -10.53 -17.24
C ARG A 117 -2.31 -11.44 -18.45
N ALA A 118 -2.02 -10.97 -19.66
CA ALA A 118 -2.17 -11.76 -20.87
C ALA A 118 -1.29 -13.02 -20.86
N ARG A 119 -0.06 -12.92 -20.34
CA ARG A 119 0.86 -14.05 -20.20
C ARG A 119 0.41 -15.07 -19.17
N LEU A 120 -0.15 -14.63 -18.05
CA LEU A 120 -0.75 -15.51 -17.06
C LEU A 120 -1.93 -16.29 -17.64
N LEU A 121 -2.82 -15.62 -18.37
CA LEU A 121 -3.96 -16.25 -19.03
C LEU A 121 -3.53 -17.25 -20.11
N GLN A 122 -2.46 -16.94 -20.84
CA GLN A 122 -1.89 -17.86 -21.83
C GLN A 122 -1.28 -19.10 -21.16
N ALA A 123 -0.57 -18.92 -20.04
CA ALA A 123 0.13 -20.00 -19.35
C ALA A 123 -0.79 -20.86 -18.47
N ILE A 124 -1.92 -20.31 -18.00
CA ILE A 124 -2.86 -20.94 -17.09
C ILE A 124 -4.28 -20.79 -17.68
N PRO A 125 -4.68 -21.64 -18.65
CA PRO A 125 -5.94 -21.47 -19.37
C PRO A 125 -7.20 -21.45 -18.48
N ASP A 126 -7.16 -22.15 -17.34
CA ASP A 126 -8.28 -22.24 -16.40
C ASP A 126 -8.28 -21.13 -15.31
N LEU A 127 -7.33 -20.18 -15.37
CA LEU A 127 -7.19 -19.15 -14.33
C LEU A 127 -8.47 -18.33 -14.14
N GLU A 128 -9.14 -17.94 -15.23
CA GLU A 128 -10.38 -17.15 -15.17
C GLU A 128 -11.56 -17.94 -14.59
N GLN A 129 -11.50 -19.27 -14.56
CA GLN A 129 -12.54 -20.10 -13.93
C GLN A 129 -12.44 -20.09 -12.41
N THR A 130 -11.22 -19.89 -11.88
CA THR A 130 -10.93 -19.95 -10.44
C THR A 130 -10.67 -18.60 -9.80
N THR A 131 -10.56 -17.54 -10.60
CA THR A 131 -9.95 -16.28 -10.16
C THR A 131 -10.56 -15.08 -10.87
N THR A 132 -10.97 -14.08 -10.09
CA THR A 132 -11.29 -12.75 -10.61
C THR A 132 -9.98 -12.00 -10.85
N ILE A 133 -9.76 -11.54 -12.08
CA ILE A 133 -8.57 -10.77 -12.46
C ILE A 133 -8.99 -9.34 -12.81
N GLN A 134 -8.51 -8.36 -12.05
CA GLN A 134 -8.89 -6.97 -12.22
C GLN A 134 -7.66 -6.06 -12.15
N LEU A 135 -7.59 -5.11 -13.09
CA LEU A 135 -6.64 -4.01 -13.01
C LEU A 135 -7.35 -2.83 -12.34
N GLU A 136 -6.96 -2.50 -11.14
CA GLU A 136 -7.52 -1.39 -10.36
C GLU A 136 -6.58 -0.17 -10.48
N PRO A 137 -7.07 0.99 -10.97
CA PRO A 137 -6.30 2.22 -10.93
C PRO A 137 -6.21 2.73 -9.49
N GLU A 138 -5.04 3.20 -9.10
CA GLU A 138 -4.82 3.91 -7.84
C GLU A 138 -4.64 5.42 -8.12
N ILE A 139 -4.13 6.17 -7.15
CA ILE A 139 -3.88 7.61 -7.31
C ILE A 139 -2.78 7.81 -8.38
N GLY A 140 -3.02 8.66 -9.38
CA GLY A 140 -2.01 9.03 -10.39
C GLY A 140 -1.77 7.95 -11.45
N ASP A 141 -0.50 7.58 -11.67
CA ASP A 141 -0.08 6.54 -12.62
C ASP A 141 0.10 5.14 -11.97
N PHE A 142 -0.25 5.02 -10.69
CA PHE A 142 -0.19 3.77 -9.97
C PHE A 142 -1.39 2.90 -10.35
N CYS A 143 -1.13 1.62 -10.60
CA CYS A 143 -2.15 0.62 -10.90
C CYS A 143 -1.73 -0.68 -10.24
N ARG A 144 -2.72 -1.49 -9.90
CA ARG A 144 -2.52 -2.80 -9.30
C ARG A 144 -3.32 -3.85 -10.04
N LEU A 145 -2.67 -4.95 -10.40
CA LEU A 145 -3.31 -6.12 -10.96
C LEU A 145 -3.64 -7.08 -9.82
N HIS A 146 -4.92 -7.22 -9.52
CA HIS A 146 -5.43 -8.14 -8.52
C HIS A 146 -5.83 -9.46 -9.16
N LEU A 147 -5.38 -10.55 -8.55
CA LEU A 147 -5.83 -11.91 -8.81
C LEU A 147 -6.48 -12.41 -7.53
N LYS A 148 -7.81 -12.46 -7.49
CA LYS A 148 -8.60 -12.82 -6.32
C LYS A 148 -9.27 -14.18 -6.54
N GLY A 149 -8.73 -15.22 -5.90
CA GLY A 149 -9.38 -16.52 -5.76
C GLY A 149 -10.36 -16.53 -4.58
N LYS A 150 -10.75 -17.72 -4.11
CA LYS A 150 -11.71 -17.87 -2.99
C LYS A 150 -11.18 -17.29 -1.67
N ASP A 151 -9.99 -17.73 -1.29
CA ASP A 151 -9.30 -17.37 -0.04
C ASP A 151 -7.80 -17.11 -0.28
N ARG A 152 -7.35 -17.20 -1.55
CA ARG A 152 -5.98 -16.93 -1.97
C ARG A 152 -6.00 -15.78 -2.95
N SER A 153 -5.06 -14.88 -2.82
CA SER A 153 -4.88 -13.79 -3.76
C SER A 153 -3.42 -13.56 -4.11
N ALA A 154 -3.22 -12.87 -5.22
CA ALA A 154 -1.95 -12.26 -5.58
C ALA A 154 -2.20 -10.84 -6.09
N GLU A 155 -1.28 -9.94 -5.78
CA GLU A 155 -1.34 -8.56 -6.24
C GLU A 155 -0.02 -8.16 -6.87
N ILE A 156 -0.08 -7.61 -8.09
CA ILE A 156 1.10 -7.25 -8.88
C ILE A 156 1.06 -5.75 -9.16
N PHE A 157 2.12 -5.03 -8.78
CA PHE A 157 2.22 -3.58 -8.91
C PHE A 157 3.67 -3.11 -8.95
N PHE A 158 3.88 -1.86 -9.33
CA PHE A 158 5.18 -1.22 -9.35
C PHE A 158 5.35 -0.26 -8.17
N ILE A 159 6.43 -0.42 -7.41
CA ILE A 159 6.84 0.53 -6.38
C ILE A 159 7.86 1.50 -6.97
N GLY A 160 7.64 2.81 -6.84
CA GLY A 160 8.61 3.82 -7.24
C GLY A 160 9.07 3.70 -8.70
N LYS A 161 10.38 3.52 -8.91
CA LYS A 161 11.04 3.42 -10.23
C LYS A 161 11.57 2.03 -10.56
N GLU A 162 11.12 1.05 -9.81
CA GLU A 162 11.55 -0.33 -9.99
C GLU A 162 11.26 -0.78 -11.42
N GLU A 163 12.22 -1.46 -12.04
CA GLU A 163 12.09 -1.99 -13.40
C GLU A 163 11.12 -3.17 -13.45
N TYR A 164 11.10 -3.95 -12.37
CA TYR A 164 10.28 -5.14 -12.21
C TYR A 164 9.16 -4.88 -11.20
N PRO A 165 7.93 -5.35 -11.46
CA PRO A 165 6.87 -5.23 -10.49
C PRO A 165 7.13 -6.15 -9.29
N ASP A 166 6.65 -5.72 -8.14
CA ASP A 166 6.52 -6.54 -6.95
C ASP A 166 5.22 -7.35 -7.08
N VAL A 167 5.28 -8.60 -6.64
CA VAL A 167 4.10 -9.43 -6.43
C VAL A 167 4.08 -9.87 -4.97
N PHE A 168 2.94 -9.73 -4.31
CA PHE A 168 2.71 -10.40 -3.03
C PHE A 168 1.54 -11.36 -3.13
N PHE A 169 1.62 -12.40 -2.32
CA PHE A 169 0.66 -13.49 -2.27
C PHE A 169 0.05 -13.56 -0.88
N ALA A 170 -1.27 -13.58 -0.82
CA ALA A 170 -2.00 -13.54 0.43
C ALA A 170 -2.95 -14.73 0.58
N TRP A 171 -3.14 -15.15 1.83
CA TRP A 171 -4.19 -16.06 2.26
C TRP A 171 -5.13 -15.28 3.17
N ASP A 172 -6.38 -15.14 2.74
CA ASP A 172 -7.42 -14.45 3.49
C ASP A 172 -6.99 -13.02 3.81
N ASP A 173 -6.47 -12.30 2.81
CA ASP A 173 -5.94 -10.92 2.90
C ASP A 173 -4.72 -10.73 3.82
N CYS A 174 -4.08 -11.80 4.29
CA CYS A 174 -2.79 -11.73 4.96
C CYS A 174 -1.67 -12.12 3.98
N GLU A 175 -0.75 -11.19 3.74
CA GLU A 175 0.45 -11.46 2.95
C GLU A 175 1.30 -12.56 3.62
N LEU A 176 1.58 -13.63 2.86
CA LEU A 176 2.39 -14.75 3.32
C LEU A 176 3.74 -14.83 2.62
N PHE A 177 3.92 -14.21 1.46
CA PHE A 177 5.23 -14.05 0.81
C PHE A 177 5.14 -13.03 -0.33
N ARG A 178 6.29 -12.52 -0.75
CA ARG A 178 6.41 -11.61 -1.89
C ARG A 178 7.74 -11.80 -2.62
N PHE A 179 7.77 -11.39 -3.88
CA PHE A 179 9.00 -11.32 -4.67
C PHE A 179 8.87 -10.35 -5.85
N LYS A 180 9.99 -10.04 -6.51
CA LYS A 180 10.01 -9.25 -7.75
C LYS A 180 9.86 -10.13 -8.98
N VAL A 181 8.99 -9.74 -9.91
CA VAL A 181 8.71 -10.48 -11.14
C VAL A 181 9.83 -10.24 -12.16
N LYS A 182 10.91 -11.01 -12.05
CA LYS A 182 12.00 -11.04 -13.04
C LYS A 182 11.76 -12.04 -14.16
N ASP A 183 11.00 -13.10 -13.87
CA ASP A 183 10.67 -14.18 -14.78
C ASP A 183 9.14 -14.41 -14.75
N GLN A 184 8.48 -14.15 -15.89
CA GLN A 184 7.04 -14.28 -16.01
C GLN A 184 6.58 -15.75 -16.05
N GLN A 185 7.44 -16.68 -16.47
CA GLN A 185 7.15 -18.11 -16.44
C GLN A 185 7.16 -18.62 -14.99
N GLN A 186 8.13 -18.20 -14.18
CA GLN A 186 8.14 -18.51 -12.75
C GLN A 186 6.92 -17.90 -12.04
N LEU A 187 6.58 -16.65 -12.35
CA LEU A 187 5.35 -16.04 -11.83
C LEU A 187 4.12 -16.90 -12.16
N ALA A 188 3.96 -17.33 -13.42
CA ALA A 188 2.83 -18.17 -13.81
C ALA A 188 2.79 -19.50 -13.05
N GLN A 189 3.94 -20.15 -12.86
CA GLN A 189 4.03 -21.37 -12.06
C GLN A 189 3.58 -21.13 -10.62
N VAL A 190 4.09 -20.08 -9.96
CA VAL A 190 3.73 -19.76 -8.57
C VAL A 190 2.25 -19.38 -8.45
N VAL A 191 1.72 -18.56 -9.37
CA VAL A 191 0.29 -18.19 -9.41
C VAL A 191 -0.59 -19.43 -9.55
N LYS A 192 -0.23 -20.36 -10.44
CA LYS A 192 -0.97 -21.61 -10.62
C LYS A 192 -0.97 -22.45 -9.35
N ARG A 193 0.21 -22.69 -8.75
CA ARG A 193 0.36 -23.47 -7.52
C ARG A 193 -0.41 -22.83 -6.37
N TRP A 194 -0.31 -21.51 -6.22
CA TRP A 194 -0.92 -20.78 -5.12
C TRP A 194 -2.45 -20.65 -5.24
N ILE A 195 -2.93 -20.08 -6.35
CA ILE A 195 -4.35 -19.69 -6.49
C ILE A 195 -5.20 -20.87 -6.96
N CYS A 196 -4.78 -21.53 -8.04
CA CYS A 196 -5.58 -22.57 -8.68
C CYS A 196 -5.49 -23.90 -7.93
N GLU A 197 -4.27 -24.32 -7.57
CA GLU A 197 -4.01 -25.62 -6.97
C GLU A 197 -3.96 -25.58 -5.44
N ARG A 198 -4.04 -24.38 -4.84
CA ARG A 198 -4.12 -24.14 -3.39
C ARG A 198 -3.00 -24.83 -2.61
N CYS A 199 -1.80 -24.83 -3.18
CA CYS A 199 -0.61 -25.44 -2.60
C CYS A 199 -0.28 -24.81 -1.23
N MET A 200 0.18 -25.64 -0.29
CA MET A 200 0.58 -25.16 1.03
C MET A 200 1.89 -24.36 0.95
N PRO A 201 2.08 -23.34 1.80
CA PRO A 201 3.30 -22.55 1.82
C PRO A 201 4.59 -23.39 1.90
N SER A 202 4.65 -24.41 2.75
CA SER A 202 5.82 -25.29 2.90
C SER A 202 6.18 -26.01 1.59
N THR A 203 5.20 -26.63 0.94
CA THR A 203 5.37 -27.30 -0.36
C THR A 203 5.78 -26.32 -1.44
N LEU A 204 5.23 -25.09 -1.44
CA LEU A 204 5.63 -24.05 -2.37
C LEU A 204 7.10 -23.65 -2.16
N GLN A 205 7.56 -23.55 -0.92
CA GLN A 205 8.96 -23.24 -0.62
C GLN A 205 9.92 -24.38 -1.03
N GLU A 206 9.51 -25.64 -0.91
CA GLU A 206 10.30 -26.78 -1.42
C GLU A 206 10.45 -26.73 -2.95
N GLU A 207 9.37 -26.38 -3.67
CA GLU A 207 9.37 -26.25 -5.14
C GLU A 207 10.11 -25.00 -5.63
N PHE A 208 10.03 -23.91 -4.86
CA PHE A 208 10.64 -22.62 -5.17
C PHE A 208 11.48 -22.13 -3.98
N PRO A 209 12.70 -22.68 -3.76
CA PRO A 209 13.51 -22.39 -2.56
C PRO A 209 13.95 -20.93 -2.40
N TRP A 210 13.81 -20.12 -3.45
CA TRP A 210 14.08 -18.69 -3.44
C TRP A 210 12.90 -17.85 -2.90
N ILE A 211 11.74 -18.46 -2.66
CA ILE A 211 10.60 -17.80 -2.01
C ILE A 211 10.85 -17.76 -0.51
N GLU A 212 10.95 -16.54 0.03
CA GLU A 212 11.00 -16.29 1.46
C GLU A 212 9.57 -16.20 2.01
N LEU A 213 9.19 -17.19 2.81
CA LEU A 213 7.90 -17.19 3.49
C LEU A 213 7.91 -16.23 4.68
N HIS A 214 6.80 -15.53 4.86
CA HIS A 214 6.50 -14.78 6.07
C HIS A 214 6.30 -15.74 7.25
N GLU A 215 6.64 -15.31 8.46
CA GLU A 215 6.52 -16.13 9.68
C GLU A 215 5.07 -16.56 10.02
N LEU A 216 4.08 -15.95 9.37
CA LEU A 216 2.66 -16.32 9.50
C LEU A 216 2.27 -17.52 8.65
N ALA A 217 3.08 -17.89 7.65
CA ALA A 217 2.75 -18.95 6.69
C ALA A 217 2.48 -20.29 7.39
N GLU A 218 3.30 -20.65 8.38
CA GLU A 218 3.16 -21.91 9.14
C GLU A 218 1.84 -21.95 9.94
N TYR A 219 1.43 -20.84 10.56
CA TYR A 219 0.18 -20.77 11.31
C TYR A 219 -1.03 -20.96 10.41
N TYR A 220 -1.00 -20.34 9.24
CA TYR A 220 -2.01 -20.49 8.22
C TYR A 220 -2.10 -21.93 7.70
N GLU A 221 -0.97 -22.54 7.40
CA GLU A 221 -0.89 -23.94 6.96
C GLU A 221 -1.43 -24.93 8.01
N LYS A 222 -1.15 -24.69 9.30
CA LYS A 222 -1.64 -25.50 10.42
C LYS A 222 -3.10 -25.23 10.81
N GLY A 223 -3.77 -24.28 10.15
CA GLY A 223 -5.16 -23.93 10.44
C GLY A 223 -5.37 -23.04 11.67
N ASN A 224 -4.31 -22.36 12.15
CA ASN A 224 -4.36 -21.44 13.29
C ASN A 224 -4.00 -19.98 12.90
N PRO A 225 -4.57 -19.41 11.83
CA PRO A 225 -4.15 -18.10 11.31
C PRO A 225 -4.33 -16.97 12.34
N ILE A 226 -5.42 -17.00 13.10
CA ILE A 226 -5.75 -15.97 14.09
C ILE A 226 -4.71 -15.92 15.22
N GLU A 227 -4.33 -17.07 15.78
CA GLU A 227 -3.31 -17.13 16.83
C GLU A 227 -1.98 -16.58 16.30
N GLY A 228 -1.59 -16.98 15.09
CA GLY A 228 -0.38 -16.46 14.44
C GLY A 228 -0.41 -14.94 14.26
N GLU A 229 -1.51 -14.41 13.70
CA GLU A 229 -1.69 -12.98 13.49
C GLU A 229 -1.64 -12.19 14.81
N PHE A 230 -2.23 -12.72 15.88
CA PHE A 230 -2.17 -12.09 17.19
C PHE A 230 -0.74 -12.10 17.71
N LEU A 231 -0.06 -13.25 17.75
CA LEU A 231 1.34 -13.32 18.19
C LEU A 231 2.25 -12.35 17.42
N PHE A 232 2.10 -12.28 16.09
CA PHE A 232 2.83 -11.35 15.24
C PHE A 232 2.54 -9.88 15.59
N SER A 233 1.27 -9.55 15.87
CA SER A 233 0.88 -8.19 16.25
C SER A 233 1.57 -7.72 17.53
N TRP A 234 1.76 -8.60 18.51
CA TRP A 234 2.49 -8.29 19.75
C TRP A 234 3.96 -7.98 19.47
N GLN A 235 4.63 -8.82 18.67
CA GLN A 235 6.03 -8.59 18.30
C GLN A 235 6.21 -7.28 17.52
N SER A 236 5.25 -6.94 16.65
CA SER A 236 5.26 -5.69 15.89
C SER A 236 5.14 -4.46 16.79
N VAL A 237 4.25 -4.50 17.78
CA VAL A 237 4.08 -3.41 18.77
C VAL A 237 5.31 -3.25 19.66
N GLU A 238 5.97 -4.34 20.06
CA GLU A 238 7.23 -4.24 20.83
C GLU A 238 8.34 -3.56 20.02
N LYS A 239 8.55 -4.01 18.78
CA LYS A 239 9.50 -3.39 17.84
C LYS A 239 9.17 -1.92 17.60
N PHE A 240 7.90 -1.53 17.64
CA PHE A 240 7.49 -0.13 17.54
C PHE A 240 7.94 0.68 18.76
N TYR A 241 7.64 0.19 19.98
CA TYR A 241 8.05 0.88 21.21
C TYR A 241 9.58 0.99 21.34
N ASP A 242 10.32 -0.04 20.92
CA ASP A 242 11.77 0.00 20.94
C ASP A 242 12.36 1.11 20.07
N ARG A 243 11.70 1.42 18.95
CA ARG A 243 12.15 2.43 17.99
C ARG A 243 11.77 3.85 18.40
N ILE A 244 10.58 4.05 18.99
CA ILE A 244 10.01 5.40 19.19
C ILE A 244 10.18 5.89 20.62
N MET A 245 10.30 5.01 21.61
CA MET A 245 10.37 5.40 23.01
C MET A 245 11.78 5.81 23.42
N ASN A 246 12.04 7.12 23.48
CA ASN A 246 13.34 7.66 23.93
C ASN A 246 13.67 7.33 25.39
N SER A 247 12.65 7.17 26.26
CA SER A 247 12.85 6.82 27.66
C SER A 247 13.01 5.30 27.83
N SER A 248 14.19 4.85 28.26
CA SER A 248 14.45 3.45 28.62
C SER A 248 13.52 2.95 29.72
N ALA A 249 13.38 3.72 30.80
CA ALA A 249 12.54 3.36 31.94
C ALA A 249 11.06 3.16 31.55
N ARG A 250 10.52 4.02 30.67
CA ARG A 250 9.12 3.87 30.19
C ARG A 250 8.96 2.65 29.27
N ARG A 251 9.96 2.40 28.41
CA ARG A 251 10.00 1.22 27.54
C ARG A 251 10.03 -0.09 28.34
N GLU A 252 10.87 -0.15 29.37
CA GLU A 252 10.98 -1.31 30.27
C GLU A 252 9.65 -1.59 31.00
N LYS A 253 8.94 -0.56 31.45
CA LYS A 253 7.61 -0.70 32.07
C LYS A 253 6.59 -1.31 31.12
N ILE A 254 6.52 -0.81 29.89
CA ILE A 254 5.60 -1.34 28.87
C ILE A 254 5.94 -2.80 28.57
N ARG A 255 7.22 -3.12 28.38
CA ARG A 255 7.69 -4.50 28.15
C ARG A 255 7.34 -5.43 29.31
N ALA A 256 7.62 -5.02 30.55
CA ALA A 256 7.28 -5.81 31.74
C ALA A 256 5.76 -6.06 31.85
N PHE A 257 4.94 -5.07 31.50
CA PHE A 257 3.49 -5.23 31.44
C PHE A 257 3.09 -6.22 30.33
N MET A 258 3.60 -6.07 29.11
CA MET A 258 3.34 -6.99 28.01
C MET A 258 3.77 -8.43 28.34
N ASP A 259 4.94 -8.62 28.95
CA ASP A 259 5.43 -9.92 29.41
C ASP A 259 4.54 -10.54 30.49
N SER A 260 3.95 -9.73 31.36
CA SER A 260 2.97 -10.21 32.34
C SER A 260 1.69 -10.73 31.67
N LEU A 261 1.25 -10.08 30.58
CA LEU A 261 0.09 -10.51 29.80
C LEU A 261 0.39 -11.79 29.01
N ARG A 262 1.57 -11.90 28.39
CA ARG A 262 2.00 -13.12 27.68
C ARG A 262 2.09 -14.34 28.59
N ARG A 263 2.58 -14.17 29.82
CA ARG A 263 2.61 -15.26 30.81
C ARG A 263 1.22 -15.81 31.12
N GLN A 264 0.16 -15.02 30.89
CA GLN A 264 -1.23 -15.44 31.02
C GLN A 264 -1.86 -15.90 29.69
N GLY A 265 -1.11 -15.92 28.58
CA GLY A 265 -1.57 -16.36 27.26
C GLY A 265 -2.46 -15.35 26.51
N TYR A 266 -2.47 -14.07 26.92
CA TYR A 266 -3.27 -13.05 26.24
C TYR A 266 -2.78 -12.74 24.82
N ASP A 267 -1.52 -13.02 24.50
CA ASP A 267 -0.95 -12.84 23.17
C ASP A 267 -1.49 -13.81 22.10
N LYS A 268 -2.04 -14.93 22.55
CA LYS A 268 -2.74 -15.90 21.68
C LYS A 268 -4.19 -15.56 21.43
N THR A 269 -4.77 -14.69 22.27
CA THR A 269 -6.21 -14.43 22.32
C THR A 269 -6.58 -12.97 22.08
N LEU A 270 -5.64 -12.04 22.18
CA LEU A 270 -5.86 -10.62 21.93
C LEU A 270 -4.87 -10.13 20.87
N ARG A 271 -5.35 -9.30 19.95
CA ARG A 271 -4.49 -8.54 19.05
C ARG A 271 -3.87 -7.37 19.81
N ALA A 272 -2.58 -7.13 19.61
CA ALA A 272 -1.93 -5.90 20.03
C ALA A 272 -1.89 -4.87 18.88
N GLY A 273 -2.20 -3.63 19.22
CA GLY A 273 -2.05 -2.46 18.39
C GLY A 273 -1.49 -1.30 19.21
N GLN A 274 -1.36 -0.14 18.59
CA GLN A 274 -0.92 1.07 19.26
C GLN A 274 -1.67 2.29 18.73
N SER A 275 -1.82 3.29 19.60
CA SER A 275 -2.19 4.65 19.21
C SER A 275 -1.26 5.63 19.93
N LEU A 276 -0.35 6.25 19.18
CA LEU A 276 0.75 7.05 19.71
C LEU A 276 1.60 6.26 20.73
N SER A 277 1.47 6.57 22.02
CA SER A 277 2.19 5.89 23.11
C SER A 277 1.32 4.90 23.89
N THR A 278 0.06 4.72 23.49
CA THR A 278 -0.92 3.86 24.15
C THR A 278 -0.89 2.47 23.52
N LEU A 279 -0.75 1.42 24.34
CA LEU A 279 -0.89 0.03 23.92
C LEU A 279 -2.39 -0.25 23.80
N VAL A 280 -2.84 -0.79 22.69
CA VAL A 280 -4.26 -1.12 22.49
C VAL A 280 -4.41 -2.61 22.31
N LEU A 281 -5.28 -3.23 23.10
CA LEU A 281 -5.63 -4.64 22.98
C LEU A 281 -7.07 -4.77 22.51
N SER A 282 -7.32 -5.68 21.57
CA SER A 282 -8.67 -5.91 21.02
C SER A 282 -8.85 -7.34 20.54
N ARG A 283 -10.10 -7.65 20.14
CA ARG A 283 -10.46 -8.88 19.41
C ARG A 283 -10.65 -8.64 17.91
N SER A 284 -10.19 -7.49 17.40
CA SER A 284 -10.19 -7.26 15.95
C SER A 284 -9.13 -8.16 15.31
N ARG A 285 -9.52 -8.91 14.28
CA ARG A 285 -8.55 -9.70 13.54
C ARG A 285 -7.55 -8.81 12.80
N ARG A 286 -8.04 -7.77 12.13
CA ARG A 286 -7.26 -6.88 11.26
C ARG A 286 -6.92 -5.55 11.94
N HIS A 287 -5.97 -4.82 11.33
CA HIS A 287 -5.62 -3.47 11.77
C HIS A 287 -6.74 -2.48 11.47
N GLY A 288 -6.74 -1.33 12.15
CA GLY A 288 -7.76 -0.29 11.99
C GLY A 288 -9.01 -0.62 12.78
N LEU A 289 -9.02 -0.22 14.06
CA LEU A 289 -10.22 -0.33 14.88
C LEU A 289 -11.27 0.67 14.39
N THR A 290 -12.50 0.21 14.21
CA THR A 290 -13.66 1.06 14.05
C THR A 290 -14.07 1.64 15.40
N GLU A 291 -14.78 2.77 15.40
CA GLU A 291 -15.15 3.50 16.63
C GLU A 291 -15.94 2.66 17.65
N ARG A 292 -16.60 1.59 17.19
CA ARG A 292 -17.47 0.75 18.03
C ARG A 292 -16.85 -0.60 18.40
N GLN A 293 -15.62 -0.89 17.98
CA GLN A 293 -15.00 -2.18 18.27
C GLN A 293 -14.48 -2.24 19.72
N PRO A 294 -14.86 -3.28 20.48
CA PRO A 294 -14.38 -3.44 21.85
C PRO A 294 -12.86 -3.49 21.95
N SER A 295 -12.31 -2.60 22.78
CA SER A 295 -10.87 -2.51 23.00
C SER A 295 -10.51 -2.00 24.40
N LEU A 296 -9.27 -2.25 24.80
CA LEU A 296 -8.65 -1.70 26.00
C LEU A 296 -7.37 -0.97 25.61
N GLY A 297 -7.29 0.33 25.90
CA GLY A 297 -6.09 1.13 25.74
C GLY A 297 -5.34 1.28 27.07
N PHE A 298 -4.01 1.20 27.04
CA PHE A 298 -3.13 1.31 28.21
C PHE A 298 -2.10 2.41 27.99
N HIS A 299 -2.20 3.48 28.76
CA HIS A 299 -1.23 4.58 28.76
C HIS A 299 -0.43 4.59 30.07
N PHE A 300 0.89 4.51 29.94
CA PHE A 300 1.79 4.34 31.07
C PHE A 300 2.36 5.69 31.51
N ASN A 301 2.07 6.04 32.77
CA ASN A 301 2.68 7.16 33.48
C ASN A 301 3.90 6.67 34.28
N GLN A 302 4.44 7.52 35.16
CA GLN A 302 5.55 7.15 36.02
C GLN A 302 5.16 6.01 36.97
N ASP A 303 4.08 6.15 37.74
CA ASP A 303 3.73 5.20 38.80
C ASP A 303 2.29 4.65 38.67
N SER A 304 1.69 4.81 37.49
CA SER A 304 0.32 4.39 37.23
C SER A 304 0.11 4.01 35.77
N VAL A 305 -0.99 3.31 35.50
CA VAL A 305 -1.50 3.05 34.16
C VAL A 305 -2.92 3.61 34.02
N ILE A 306 -3.13 4.43 33.00
CA ILE A 306 -4.47 4.87 32.60
C ILE A 306 -5.01 3.83 31.64
N VAL A 307 -6.17 3.27 31.97
CA VAL A 307 -6.89 2.33 31.12
C VAL A 307 -8.06 3.04 30.48
N TYR A 308 -8.07 3.04 29.15
CA TYR A 308 -9.20 3.44 28.32
C TYR A 308 -10.02 2.21 28.02
N ASN A 309 -11.17 2.09 28.66
CA ASN A 309 -12.08 0.97 28.51
C ASN A 309 -13.15 1.30 27.46
N GLN A 310 -13.11 0.60 26.34
CA GLN A 310 -14.06 0.71 25.24
C GLN A 310 -14.85 -0.60 25.04
N LEU A 311 -15.08 -1.38 26.10
CA LEU A 311 -15.86 -2.62 26.01
C LEU A 311 -17.35 -2.36 25.72
N ASP A 312 -17.85 -1.20 26.16
CA ASP A 312 -19.15 -0.65 25.78
C ASP A 312 -18.91 0.61 24.94
N PRO A 313 -19.24 0.61 23.64
CA PRO A 313 -18.98 1.75 22.76
C PRO A 313 -19.78 3.00 23.13
N ASP A 314 -20.89 2.86 23.86
CA ASP A 314 -21.72 3.99 24.30
C ASP A 314 -21.23 4.58 25.64
N HIS A 315 -20.33 3.89 26.34
CA HIS A 315 -19.83 4.26 27.66
C HIS A 315 -18.31 4.14 27.76
N LEU A 316 -17.62 5.11 27.16
CA LEU A 316 -16.17 5.25 27.30
C LEU A 316 -15.81 5.56 28.75
N LEU A 317 -15.12 4.62 29.40
CA LEU A 317 -14.63 4.77 30.75
C LEU A 317 -13.11 4.90 30.76
N GLN A 318 -12.61 5.96 31.39
CA GLN A 318 -11.20 6.13 31.67
C GLN A 318 -10.97 5.97 33.18
N LYS A 319 -10.07 5.07 33.57
CA LYS A 319 -9.70 4.89 34.98
C LYS A 319 -8.18 4.77 35.11
N GLU A 320 -7.63 5.46 36.10
CA GLU A 320 -6.22 5.35 36.46
C GLU A 320 -6.06 4.29 37.55
N TYR A 321 -5.07 3.42 37.37
CA TYR A 321 -4.74 2.35 38.29
C TYR A 321 -3.34 2.58 38.85
N PRO A 322 -3.14 2.47 40.18
CA PRO A 322 -1.82 2.60 40.78
C PRO A 322 -0.93 1.42 40.37
N GLY A 323 0.34 1.72 40.11
CA GLY A 323 1.31 0.77 39.59
C GLY A 323 1.25 0.60 38.08
N THR A 324 2.28 -0.06 37.53
CA THR A 324 2.42 -0.32 36.08
C THR A 324 2.37 -1.81 35.74
N SER A 325 2.06 -2.66 36.73
CA SER A 325 1.92 -4.10 36.58
C SER A 325 0.46 -4.51 36.39
N LEU A 326 0.24 -5.69 35.79
CA LEU A 326 -1.09 -6.30 35.72
C LEU A 326 -1.66 -6.49 37.13
N ASN A 327 -2.86 -5.96 37.37
CA ASN A 327 -3.60 -6.09 38.61
C ASN A 327 -4.94 -6.82 38.36
N PRO A 328 -5.61 -7.32 39.42
CA PRO A 328 -6.84 -8.11 39.26
C PRO A 328 -8.00 -7.39 38.56
N GLU A 329 -8.12 -6.07 38.72
CA GLU A 329 -9.17 -5.29 38.06
C GLU A 329 -8.91 -5.19 36.55
N ILE A 330 -7.67 -4.93 36.15
CA ILE A 330 -7.26 -4.93 34.73
C ILE A 330 -7.42 -6.33 34.13
N GLU A 331 -7.04 -7.38 34.88
CA GLU A 331 -7.20 -8.77 34.44
C GLU A 331 -8.67 -9.13 34.21
N ALA A 332 -9.59 -8.64 35.05
CA ALA A 332 -11.03 -8.84 34.86
C ALA A 332 -11.53 -8.17 33.56
N LEU A 333 -11.06 -6.95 33.25
CA LEU A 333 -11.38 -6.28 31.99
C LEU A 333 -10.85 -7.07 30.78
N LEU A 334 -9.63 -7.60 30.88
CA LEU A 334 -9.03 -8.41 29.81
C LEU A 334 -9.79 -9.73 29.60
N LYS A 335 -10.24 -10.39 30.67
CA LYS A 335 -11.09 -11.59 30.56
C LYS A 335 -12.42 -11.28 29.89
N HIS A 336 -13.02 -10.13 30.20
CA HIS A 336 -14.22 -9.67 29.50
C HIS A 336 -13.92 -9.45 28.01
N LEU A 337 -12.82 -8.77 27.68
CA LEU A 337 -12.41 -8.56 26.29
C LEU A 337 -12.20 -9.88 25.54
N VAL A 338 -11.57 -10.88 26.15
CA VAL A 338 -11.35 -12.21 25.53
C VAL A 338 -12.66 -12.92 25.23
N ALA A 339 -13.70 -12.72 26.05
CA ALA A 339 -15.03 -13.30 25.84
C ALA A 339 -15.78 -12.66 24.65
N VAL A 340 -15.32 -11.51 24.14
CA VAL A 340 -15.90 -10.88 22.94
C VAL A 340 -15.54 -11.69 21.69
N PRO A 341 -16.49 -11.91 20.76
CA PRO A 341 -16.21 -12.53 19.47
C PRO A 341 -15.12 -11.81 18.70
N ILE A 342 -14.37 -12.56 17.89
CA ILE A 342 -13.40 -11.96 16.96
C ILE A 342 -14.19 -11.29 15.85
N SER A 343 -13.89 -10.02 15.60
CA SER A 343 -14.52 -9.20 14.56
C SER A 343 -13.62 -9.04 13.36
#